data_AF-A0A382L3B6-F1
#
_entry.id   AF-A0A382L3B6-F1
#
_cell.length_a   1.000
_cell.length_b   1.000
_cell.length_c   1.000
_cell.angle_alpha   90.00
_cell.angle_beta   90.00
_cell.angle_gamma   90.00
#
_symmetry.space_group_name_H-M   'P 1'
#
loop_
_entity.id
_entity.type
_entity.pdbx_description
1 polymer ?
#
loop_
_entity_poly.entity_id
_entity_poly.type
_entity_poly.pdbx_seq_one_letter_code
_entity_poly.pdbx_strand_id
1 'polypeptide(L)'
;NSMVDDLDFFIETINPKNPNEYRSGEKWLPIELVQETIPLKNGKDTTITIRITHHGPIISDIHGLLKNKNVAMSMAWTGHWNTPEMDAWVSINNMKNWSDFSKGIKKFGVPGQNIVYADVKGNIGWRPAVYVPIRKQGSSMIPRPGEDPSFDWKGKIPFEKMPFLYNPEKGYISTANNKTIGDDFPYYISKLWADPSRIEQINRRLDSMDNMTVEKMKSVQLDQTSPFDQEVLPYIWLTETGEETGNLKKAYEFLKVWDGVEDVNSEGALIFHATMRNLVLNLYGDELALLGQNYLEAYTGLKYLVHRKIREIFKTGESSWIDDITTPNHVETLNEIISKSVADAIIELEESFGINISNWKWGDAHSLTHPHMLSKVKLLDWLFDLNVGPFRSGGSDKSPNAGGYSFN
;
A
#
# COMPACT_ATOMS: atom_id res chain seq x y z
N ASN A 1 5.93 9.37 -2.11
CA ASN A 1 6.63 8.18 -1.58
C ASN A 1 7.20 7.36 -2.74
N SER A 2 8.47 6.97 -2.67
CA SER A 2 9.18 6.17 -3.70
C SER A 2 9.03 4.65 -3.56
N MET A 3 8.32 4.20 -2.52
CA MET A 3 8.05 2.81 -2.18
C MET A 3 9.32 1.97 -2.01
N VAL A 4 10.44 2.60 -1.64
CA VAL A 4 11.68 1.88 -1.36
C VAL A 4 11.48 0.95 -0.18
N ASP A 5 12.01 -0.26 -0.32
CA ASP A 5 12.13 -1.20 0.76
C ASP A 5 13.40 -0.82 1.56
N ASP A 6 13.17 -0.11 2.66
CA ASP A 6 14.17 0.54 3.51
C ASP A 6 14.28 -0.09 4.90
N LEU A 7 13.72 -1.30 5.05
CA LEU A 7 13.58 -2.03 6.30
C LEU A 7 13.89 -3.52 6.09
N ASP A 8 14.47 -4.18 7.10
CA ASP A 8 14.59 -5.63 7.20
C ASP A 8 14.24 -6.11 8.61
N PHE A 9 13.76 -7.34 8.69
CA PHE A 9 13.66 -8.08 9.94
C PHE A 9 14.75 -9.14 10.01
N PHE A 10 15.38 -9.29 11.17
CA PHE A 10 16.37 -10.34 11.44
C PHE A 10 15.89 -11.26 12.55
N ILE A 11 16.07 -12.57 12.36
CA ILE A 11 15.84 -13.62 13.35
C ILE A 11 17.13 -13.75 14.17
N GLU A 12 17.09 -13.26 15.40
CA GLU A 12 18.23 -13.25 16.32
C GLU A 12 18.26 -14.53 17.15
N THR A 13 19.42 -15.19 17.17
CA THR A 13 19.67 -16.34 18.06
C THR A 13 20.07 -15.81 19.44
N ILE A 14 19.24 -16.05 20.46
CA ILE A 14 19.52 -15.63 21.85
C ILE A 14 20.36 -16.69 22.57
N ASN A 15 21.32 -16.27 23.41
CA ASN A 15 22.15 -17.19 24.16
C ASN A 15 21.30 -17.94 25.21
N PRO A 16 21.21 -19.29 25.15
CA PRO A 16 20.41 -20.06 26.11
C PRO A 16 20.95 -20.00 27.54
N LYS A 17 22.21 -19.60 27.74
CA LYS A 17 22.83 -19.42 29.06
C LYS A 17 22.76 -17.98 29.58
N ASN A 18 22.53 -17.00 28.71
CA ASN A 18 22.44 -15.59 29.05
C ASN A 18 21.45 -14.87 28.13
N PRO A 19 20.19 -14.62 28.54
CA PRO A 19 19.18 -14.02 27.66
C PRO A 19 19.46 -12.57 27.26
N ASN A 20 20.50 -11.94 27.82
CA ASN A 20 20.99 -10.61 27.45
C ASN A 20 22.15 -10.67 26.43
N GLU A 21 22.33 -11.79 25.75
CA GLU A 21 23.29 -11.94 24.66
C GLU A 21 22.61 -12.55 23.42
N TYR A 22 23.10 -12.17 22.25
CA TYR A 22 22.67 -12.72 20.96
C TYR A 22 23.87 -13.14 20.11
N ARG A 23 23.67 -14.04 19.16
CA ARG A 23 24.74 -14.59 18.33
C ARG A 23 25.00 -13.70 17.12
N SER A 24 26.27 -13.44 16.83
CA SER A 24 26.75 -12.88 15.56
C SER A 24 28.00 -13.64 15.13
N GLY A 25 27.87 -14.44 14.06
CA GLY A 25 28.85 -15.44 13.66
C GLY A 25 29.13 -16.45 14.77
N GLU A 26 30.39 -16.53 15.18
CA GLU A 26 30.85 -17.43 16.24
C GLU A 26 30.81 -16.80 17.65
N LYS A 27 30.41 -15.53 17.77
CA LYS A 27 30.47 -14.78 19.03
C LYS A 27 29.08 -14.54 19.61
N TRP A 28 29.02 -14.51 20.93
CA TRP A 28 27.90 -13.94 21.69
C TRP A 28 28.19 -12.48 21.97
N LEU A 29 27.30 -11.58 21.57
CA LEU A 29 27.38 -10.14 21.78
C LEU A 29 26.33 -9.72 22.80
N PRO A 30 26.62 -8.73 23.67
CA PRO A 30 25.64 -8.22 24.61
C PRO A 30 24.51 -7.51 23.88
N ILE A 31 23.29 -7.70 24.37
CA ILE A 31 22.11 -6.92 24.00
C ILE A 31 22.16 -5.61 24.79
N GLU A 32 22.03 -4.48 24.11
CA GLU A 32 21.87 -3.19 24.77
C GLU A 32 20.45 -3.09 25.37
N LEU A 33 20.37 -2.66 26.62
CA LEU A 33 19.12 -2.52 27.36
C LEU A 33 18.90 -1.05 27.71
N VAL A 34 17.81 -0.46 27.19
CA VAL A 34 17.39 0.91 27.48
C VAL A 34 16.10 0.88 28.27
N GLN A 35 16.07 1.51 29.45
CA GLN A 35 14.86 1.63 30.25
C GLN A 35 14.19 2.97 29.98
N GLU A 36 12.91 2.93 29.64
CA GLU A 36 12.10 4.12 29.38
C GLU A 36 10.87 4.12 30.29
N THR A 37 10.70 5.19 31.06
CA THR A 37 9.54 5.40 31.92
C THR A 37 8.55 6.33 31.24
N ILE A 38 7.34 5.85 31.03
CA ILE A 38 6.26 6.54 30.32
C ILE A 38 5.21 6.98 31.34
N PRO A 39 5.04 8.29 31.56
CA PRO A 39 3.96 8.81 32.40
C PRO A 39 2.59 8.59 31.75
N LEU A 40 1.64 8.10 32.54
CA LEU A 40 0.28 7.82 32.11
C LEU A 40 -0.67 8.93 32.58
N LYS A 41 -1.73 9.16 31.79
CA LYS A 41 -2.74 10.20 32.07
C LYS A 41 -3.41 10.08 33.45
N ASN A 42 -3.47 8.87 34.02
CA ASN A 42 -4.04 8.61 35.34
C ASN A 42 -3.07 8.90 36.51
N GLY A 43 -1.90 9.47 36.23
CA GLY A 43 -0.89 9.81 37.25
C GLY A 43 -0.03 8.62 37.70
N LYS A 44 -0.12 7.47 37.03
CA LYS A 44 0.81 6.34 37.19
C LYS A 44 1.87 6.38 36.09
N ASP A 45 2.95 5.64 36.29
CA ASP A 45 3.96 5.41 35.24
C ASP A 45 3.98 3.95 34.82
N THR A 46 4.43 3.68 33.59
CA THR A 46 4.83 2.34 33.15
C THR A 46 6.26 2.40 32.66
N THR A 47 7.08 1.40 33.00
CA THR A 47 8.45 1.29 32.49
C THR A 47 8.49 0.17 31.45
N ILE A 48 9.10 0.47 30.30
CA ILE A 48 9.42 -0.53 29.28
C ILE A 48 10.94 -0.70 29.20
N THR A 49 11.38 -1.90 28.83
CA THR A 49 12.79 -2.16 28.50
C THR A 49 12.89 -2.40 27.01
N ILE A 50 13.63 -1.54 26.32
CA ILE A 50 13.94 -1.66 24.90
C ILE A 50 15.24 -2.46 24.80
N ARG A 51 15.21 -3.55 24.03
CA ARG A 51 16.37 -4.40 23.77
C ARG A 51 16.88 -4.14 22.36
N ILE A 52 18.19 -3.92 22.20
CA ILE A 52 18.78 -3.50 20.93
C ILE A 52 19.95 -4.42 20.58
N THR A 53 19.94 -4.96 19.36
CA THR A 53 21.09 -5.65 18.73
C THR A 53 21.78 -4.70 17.76
N HIS A 54 22.91 -5.10 17.17
CA HIS A 54 23.55 -4.32 16.11
C HIS A 54 22.67 -4.10 14.85
N HIS A 55 21.62 -4.89 14.66
CA HIS A 55 20.66 -4.69 13.57
C HIS A 55 19.61 -3.62 13.92
N GLY A 56 19.26 -3.49 15.20
CA GLY A 56 18.24 -2.56 15.68
C GLY A 56 17.45 -3.10 16.88
N PRO A 57 16.33 -2.46 17.24
CA PRO A 57 15.50 -2.88 18.36
C PRO A 57 14.84 -4.25 18.11
N ILE A 58 14.76 -5.06 19.16
CA ILE A 58 14.00 -6.32 19.18
C ILE A 58 12.51 -5.98 19.32
N ILE A 59 11.72 -6.39 18.32
CA ILE A 59 10.28 -6.12 18.24
C ILE A 59 9.41 -7.27 18.78
N SER A 60 9.98 -8.46 19.00
CA SER A 60 9.24 -9.61 19.55
C SER A 60 8.60 -9.33 20.92
N ASP A 61 9.12 -8.36 21.67
CA ASP A 61 8.63 -8.01 23.01
C ASP A 61 7.28 -7.26 22.98
N ILE A 62 7.01 -6.59 21.87
CA ILE A 62 5.83 -5.72 21.71
C ILE A 62 4.87 -6.22 20.63
N HIS A 63 5.32 -7.13 19.75
CA HIS A 63 4.50 -7.65 18.66
C HIS A 63 3.71 -8.90 19.09
N GLY A 64 2.37 -8.81 19.08
CA GLY A 64 1.47 -9.85 19.59
C GLY A 64 1.72 -11.25 19.02
N LEU A 65 2.01 -11.37 17.71
CA LEU A 65 2.28 -12.66 17.05
C LEU A 65 3.62 -13.30 17.44
N LEU A 66 4.57 -12.51 17.95
CA LEU A 66 5.92 -12.96 18.29
C LEU A 66 6.11 -13.16 19.80
N LYS A 67 5.13 -12.72 20.60
CA LYS A 67 5.16 -12.85 22.05
C LYS A 67 5.23 -14.34 22.45
N ASN A 68 6.10 -14.66 23.40
CA ASN A 68 6.35 -16.01 23.91
C ASN A 68 6.90 -17.03 22.89
N LYS A 69 7.44 -16.58 21.75
CA LYS A 69 8.21 -17.44 20.85
C LYS A 69 9.65 -17.55 21.34
N ASN A 70 10.31 -18.68 21.09
CA ASN A 70 11.74 -18.89 21.35
C ASN A 70 12.64 -18.15 20.33
N VAL A 71 12.12 -17.08 19.72
CA VAL A 71 12.76 -16.35 18.62
C VAL A 71 12.66 -14.86 18.93
N ALA A 72 13.81 -14.19 18.94
CA ALA A 72 13.86 -12.73 18.95
C ALA A 72 13.92 -12.23 17.51
N MET A 73 13.10 -11.24 17.18
CA MET A 73 13.13 -10.57 15.89
C MET A 73 13.57 -9.13 16.11
N SER A 74 14.63 -8.71 15.45
CA SER A 74 15.06 -7.32 15.42
C SER A 74 14.65 -6.64 14.11
N MET A 75 14.52 -5.31 14.16
CA MET A 75 14.13 -4.48 13.02
C MET A 75 15.27 -3.55 12.63
N ALA A 76 15.88 -3.80 11.47
CA ALA A 76 16.81 -2.87 10.84
C ALA A 76 16.02 -1.91 9.95
N TRP A 77 16.09 -0.62 10.24
CA TRP A 77 15.42 0.41 9.45
C TRP A 77 16.41 1.53 9.15
N THR A 78 16.43 2.02 7.91
CA THR A 78 17.29 3.14 7.53
C THR A 78 16.98 4.42 8.31
N GLY A 79 15.79 4.54 8.90
CA GLY A 79 15.45 5.63 9.83
C GLY A 79 16.22 5.60 11.15
N HIS A 80 16.93 4.51 11.47
CA HIS A 80 17.89 4.46 12.57
C HIS A 80 19.27 5.00 12.18
N TRP A 81 19.52 5.32 10.90
CA TRP A 81 20.74 6.02 10.49
C TRP A 81 20.67 7.51 10.82
N ASN A 82 21.84 8.12 10.97
CA ASN A 82 21.90 9.58 11.02
C ASN A 82 21.57 10.16 9.63
N THR A 83 20.39 10.77 9.52
CA THR A 83 19.83 11.28 8.28
C THR A 83 19.51 12.79 8.43
N PRO A 84 19.97 13.66 7.50
CA PRO A 84 19.81 15.11 7.62
C PRO A 84 18.68 15.69 6.74
N GLU A 85 17.45 15.20 6.88
CA GLU A 85 16.27 15.65 6.13
C GLU A 85 16.01 17.16 6.28
N MET A 86 16.20 17.69 7.50
CA MET A 86 16.00 19.13 7.75
C MET A 86 16.98 19.98 6.94
N ASP A 87 18.24 19.56 6.84
CA ASP A 87 19.23 20.24 6.00
C ASP A 87 18.87 20.09 4.51
N ALA A 88 18.31 18.94 4.11
CA ALA A 88 17.82 18.74 2.75
C ALA A 88 16.71 19.74 2.42
N TRP A 89 15.70 19.88 3.29
CA TRP A 89 14.59 20.83 3.13
C TRP A 89 15.07 22.29 3.06
N VAL A 90 15.97 22.70 3.95
CA VAL A 90 16.57 24.04 3.91
C VAL A 90 17.36 24.25 2.61
N SER A 91 18.09 23.24 2.15
CA SER A 91 18.88 23.34 0.92
C SER A 91 17.99 23.48 -0.31
N ILE A 92 16.92 22.68 -0.43
CA ILE A 92 16.02 22.74 -1.60
C ILE A 92 15.14 24.01 -1.59
N ASN A 93 14.80 24.56 -0.42
CA ASN A 93 14.11 25.85 -0.34
C ASN A 93 14.97 27.04 -0.83
N ASN A 94 16.30 26.88 -0.85
CA ASN A 94 17.25 27.89 -1.33
C ASN A 94 17.86 27.55 -2.70
N MET A 95 17.35 26.51 -3.39
CA MET A 95 17.91 26.06 -4.65
C MET A 95 17.70 27.09 -5.77
N LYS A 96 18.70 27.28 -6.63
CA LYS A 96 18.59 28.19 -7.78
C LYS A 96 18.52 27.47 -9.12
N ASN A 97 18.84 26.19 -9.15
CA ASN A 97 18.99 25.37 -10.35
C ASN A 97 19.02 23.89 -9.98
N TRP A 98 19.07 23.02 -10.99
CA TRP A 98 19.17 21.58 -10.86
C TRP A 98 20.36 21.09 -10.01
N SER A 99 21.52 21.76 -10.10
CA SER A 99 22.70 21.37 -9.32
C SER A 99 22.46 21.57 -7.82
N ASP A 100 21.88 22.71 -7.43
CA ASP A 100 21.52 22.99 -6.04
C ASP A 100 20.44 22.01 -5.54
N PHE A 101 19.42 21.76 -6.37
CA PHE A 101 18.40 20.75 -6.09
C PHE A 101 19.04 19.38 -5.83
N SER A 102 19.88 18.88 -6.74
CA SER A 102 20.51 17.57 -6.61
C SER A 102 21.43 17.48 -5.39
N LYS A 103 22.13 18.56 -5.02
CA LYS A 103 22.95 18.62 -3.79
C LYS A 103 22.07 18.59 -2.53
N GLY A 104 20.92 19.25 -2.54
CA GLY A 104 19.94 19.21 -1.47
C GLY A 104 19.36 17.80 -1.30
N ILE A 105 18.89 17.19 -2.40
CA ILE A 105 18.30 15.84 -2.37
C ILE A 105 19.27 14.77 -1.88
N LYS A 106 20.58 14.90 -2.15
CA LYS A 106 21.61 13.98 -1.63
C LYS A 106 21.58 13.81 -0.11
N LYS A 107 21.09 14.82 0.63
CA LYS A 107 21.00 14.81 2.09
C LYS A 107 19.78 14.07 2.63
N PHE A 108 18.78 13.81 1.80
CA PHE A 108 17.51 13.24 2.25
C PHE A 108 17.61 11.70 2.35
N GLY A 109 17.42 11.15 3.55
CA GLY A 109 17.53 9.71 3.82
C GLY A 109 16.19 8.99 3.92
N VAL A 110 15.25 9.49 4.71
CA VAL A 110 13.95 8.86 4.99
C VAL A 110 12.85 9.89 5.30
N PRO A 111 11.56 9.56 5.14
CA PRO A 111 11.04 8.41 4.41
C PRO A 111 11.18 8.62 2.91
N GLY A 112 11.40 7.55 2.14
CA GLY A 112 11.70 7.66 0.71
C GLY A 112 10.66 8.46 -0.10
N GLN A 113 11.11 9.50 -0.82
CA GLN A 113 10.27 10.31 -1.69
C GLN A 113 10.71 10.30 -3.15
N ASN A 114 9.74 10.42 -4.05
CA ASN A 114 9.97 10.86 -5.42
C ASN A 114 9.83 12.38 -5.42
N ILE A 115 10.92 13.13 -5.62
CA ILE A 115 10.86 14.59 -5.68
C ILE A 115 11.01 15.03 -7.14
N VAL A 116 10.00 15.78 -7.61
CA VAL A 116 9.97 16.36 -8.95
C VAL A 116 10.42 17.83 -8.87
N TYR A 117 11.20 18.26 -9.86
CA TYR A 117 11.81 19.58 -9.98
C TYR A 117 11.27 20.30 -11.20
N ALA A 118 11.09 21.61 -11.09
CA ALA A 118 10.85 22.51 -12.21
C ALA A 118 11.50 23.88 -11.96
N ASP A 119 11.85 24.63 -13.00
CA ASP A 119 12.38 26.00 -12.88
C ASP A 119 11.85 26.99 -13.94
N VAL A 120 12.17 28.28 -13.73
CA VAL A 120 11.76 29.39 -14.61
C VAL A 120 12.45 29.39 -15.97
N LYS A 121 13.46 28.54 -16.20
CA LYS A 121 14.09 28.34 -17.50
C LYS A 121 13.40 27.23 -18.31
N GLY A 122 12.35 26.63 -17.76
CA GLY A 122 11.60 25.54 -18.38
C GLY A 122 12.23 24.17 -18.17
N ASN A 123 13.20 24.02 -17.25
CA ASN A 123 13.75 22.70 -16.96
C ASN A 123 12.82 21.93 -16.04
N ILE A 124 12.77 20.61 -16.20
CA ILE A 124 12.10 19.67 -15.30
C ILE A 124 13.05 18.53 -14.92
N GLY A 125 12.84 17.94 -13.75
CA GLY A 125 13.64 16.80 -13.33
C GLY A 125 13.00 15.97 -12.24
N TRP A 126 13.59 14.82 -11.94
CA TRP A 126 13.18 13.96 -10.84
C TRP A 126 14.37 13.25 -10.24
N ARG A 127 14.38 13.14 -8.90
CA ARG A 127 15.30 12.28 -8.16
C ARG A 127 14.57 11.56 -7.02
N PRO A 128 14.94 10.31 -6.73
CA PRO A 128 14.57 9.67 -5.49
C PRO A 128 15.36 10.30 -4.33
N ALA A 129 14.65 10.77 -3.31
CA ALA A 129 15.17 11.32 -2.06
C ALA A 129 15.05 10.23 -0.99
N VAL A 130 16.09 9.41 -0.88
CA VAL A 130 16.09 8.20 -0.03
C VAL A 130 17.51 7.63 0.11
N TYR A 131 17.80 7.02 1.26
CA TYR A 131 18.93 6.10 1.41
C TYR A 131 18.45 4.65 1.26
N VAL A 132 19.08 3.92 0.34
CA VAL A 132 18.74 2.51 0.08
C VAL A 132 19.86 1.61 0.61
N PRO A 133 19.60 0.65 1.50
CA PRO A 133 20.63 -0.24 2.02
C PRO A 133 21.10 -1.24 0.96
N ILE A 134 22.41 -1.52 0.93
CA ILE A 134 22.98 -2.57 0.09
C ILE A 134 22.97 -3.87 0.89
N ARG A 135 22.18 -4.85 0.46
CA ARG A 135 21.94 -6.08 1.22
C ARG A 135 21.96 -7.32 0.33
N LYS A 136 22.43 -8.43 0.91
CA LYS A 136 22.43 -9.76 0.27
C LYS A 136 21.00 -10.26 0.14
N GLN A 137 20.62 -10.79 -1.03
CA GLN A 137 19.25 -11.29 -1.29
C GLN A 137 18.18 -10.24 -0.94
N GLY A 138 18.36 -8.99 -1.38
CA GLY A 138 17.46 -7.89 -1.04
C GLY A 138 15.99 -8.15 -1.42
N SER A 139 15.74 -8.87 -2.52
CA SER A 139 14.40 -9.20 -2.99
C SER A 139 13.65 -10.27 -2.18
N SER A 140 14.30 -10.89 -1.19
CA SER A 140 13.65 -11.83 -0.28
C SER A 140 12.70 -11.08 0.65
N MET A 141 11.45 -11.53 0.73
CA MET A 141 10.39 -10.92 1.55
C MET A 141 10.21 -11.59 2.93
N ILE A 142 11.17 -12.41 3.34
CA ILE A 142 11.15 -13.10 4.64
C ILE A 142 12.26 -12.56 5.57
N PRO A 143 12.09 -12.68 6.90
CA PRO A 143 13.13 -12.30 7.85
C PRO A 143 14.47 -13.00 7.57
N ARG A 144 15.57 -12.28 7.81
CA ARG A 144 16.94 -12.69 7.55
C ARG A 144 17.55 -13.41 8.76
N PRO A 145 18.53 -14.30 8.59
CA PRO A 145 19.26 -14.86 9.73
C PRO A 145 20.13 -13.78 10.39
N GLY A 146 19.89 -13.49 11.66
CA GLY A 146 20.64 -12.48 12.43
C GLY A 146 22.02 -12.96 12.90
N GLU A 147 22.24 -14.28 12.95
CA GLU A 147 23.53 -14.84 13.33
C GLU A 147 24.57 -14.91 12.20
N ASP A 148 24.19 -14.67 10.93
CA ASP A 148 25.09 -14.71 9.76
C ASP A 148 25.45 -13.28 9.32
N PRO A 149 26.67 -12.77 9.63
CA PRO A 149 27.08 -11.40 9.29
C PRO A 149 27.14 -11.12 7.79
N SER A 150 27.03 -12.14 6.92
CA SER A 150 26.96 -11.93 5.48
C SER A 150 25.62 -11.30 5.03
N PHE A 151 24.60 -11.28 5.90
CA PHE A 151 23.33 -10.61 5.67
C PHE A 151 23.29 -9.16 6.16
N ASP A 152 24.30 -8.71 6.91
CA ASP A 152 24.42 -7.32 7.35
C ASP A 152 24.41 -6.35 6.17
N TRP A 153 23.84 -5.17 6.39
CA TRP A 153 23.82 -4.11 5.39
C TRP A 153 25.24 -3.62 5.10
N LYS A 154 25.63 -3.64 3.83
CA LYS A 154 26.92 -3.17 3.32
C LYS A 154 26.88 -1.67 2.98
N GLY A 155 26.37 -0.88 3.92
CA GLY A 155 26.14 0.55 3.75
C GLY A 155 24.94 0.85 2.84
N LYS A 156 25.01 1.96 2.11
CA LYS A 156 23.94 2.46 1.24
C LYS A 156 24.39 2.65 -0.20
N ILE A 157 23.45 2.58 -1.14
CA ILE A 157 23.71 2.87 -2.55
C ILE A 157 24.28 4.30 -2.66
N PRO A 158 25.43 4.50 -3.33
CA PRO A 158 25.96 5.84 -3.57
C PRO A 158 24.98 6.70 -4.35
N PHE A 159 24.80 7.96 -3.93
CA PHE A 159 23.84 8.88 -4.54
C PHE A 159 24.09 9.10 -6.04
N GLU A 160 25.36 9.09 -6.45
CA GLU A 160 25.80 9.26 -7.82
C GLU A 160 25.39 8.09 -8.73
N LYS A 161 25.09 6.91 -8.14
CA LYS A 161 24.56 5.76 -8.87
C LYS A 161 23.04 5.78 -8.98
N MET A 162 22.34 6.53 -8.13
CA MET A 162 20.87 6.56 -8.15
C MET A 162 20.35 7.20 -9.46
N PRO A 163 19.42 6.55 -10.18
CA PRO A 163 18.84 7.10 -11.39
C PRO A 163 18.14 8.44 -11.16
N PHE A 164 18.12 9.27 -12.18
CA PHE A 164 17.41 10.55 -12.19
C PHE A 164 16.91 10.87 -13.61
N LEU A 165 15.96 11.79 -13.69
CA LEU A 165 15.53 12.39 -14.94
C LEU A 165 15.86 13.88 -14.91
N TYR A 166 16.32 14.43 -16.02
CA TYR A 166 16.48 15.87 -16.22
C TYR A 166 16.20 16.20 -17.69
N ASN A 167 15.18 17.01 -17.94
CA ASN A 167 14.64 17.33 -19.25
C ASN A 167 14.46 16.10 -20.17
N PRO A 168 13.66 15.10 -19.76
CA PRO A 168 13.42 13.93 -20.61
C PRO A 168 12.71 14.33 -21.90
N GLU A 169 13.01 13.65 -23.01
CA GLU A 169 12.39 13.88 -24.33
C GLU A 169 10.86 13.77 -24.28
N LYS A 170 10.32 12.98 -23.35
CA LYS A 170 8.88 12.83 -23.09
C LYS A 170 8.17 14.17 -22.79
N GLY A 171 8.90 15.20 -22.36
CA GLY A 171 8.37 16.54 -22.10
C GLY A 171 7.61 16.69 -20.77
N TYR A 172 7.42 15.61 -20.02
CA TYR A 172 6.84 15.63 -18.68
C TYR A 172 7.42 14.55 -17.78
N ILE A 173 7.17 14.68 -16.48
CA ILE A 173 7.52 13.70 -15.45
C ILE A 173 6.30 13.45 -14.57
N SER A 174 5.98 12.19 -14.33
CA SER A 174 4.89 11.74 -13.47
C SER A 174 5.37 10.63 -12.56
N THR A 175 4.92 10.64 -11.31
CA THR A 175 5.15 9.54 -10.36
C THR A 175 3.92 9.37 -9.49
N ALA A 176 3.49 8.14 -9.29
CA ALA A 176 2.28 7.82 -8.51
C ALA A 176 2.52 6.57 -7.65
N ASN A 177 3.62 6.53 -6.90
CA ASN A 177 4.06 5.37 -6.10
C ASN A 177 4.31 4.08 -6.92
N ASN A 178 4.30 4.20 -8.24
CA ASN A 178 4.65 3.14 -9.17
C ASN A 178 6.16 2.85 -9.13
N LYS A 179 6.55 1.75 -9.78
CA LYS A 179 7.96 1.46 -10.05
C LYS A 179 8.55 2.54 -10.97
N THR A 180 9.50 3.31 -10.45
CA THR A 180 10.19 4.41 -11.16
C THR A 180 11.60 4.05 -11.61
N ILE A 181 12.23 3.06 -10.97
CA ILE A 181 13.56 2.54 -11.30
C ILE A 181 13.39 1.17 -11.95
N GLY A 182 13.99 0.98 -13.14
CA GLY A 182 13.90 -0.23 -13.94
C GLY A 182 14.67 -1.42 -13.35
N ASP A 183 14.43 -2.61 -13.91
CA ASP A 183 15.09 -3.87 -13.51
C ASP A 183 16.55 -3.97 -13.95
N ASP A 184 16.98 -3.09 -14.85
CA ASP A 184 18.37 -2.93 -15.28
C ASP A 184 19.25 -2.27 -14.20
N PHE A 185 18.64 -1.65 -13.20
CA PHE A 185 19.38 -1.09 -12.07
C PHE A 185 19.96 -2.22 -11.20
N PRO A 186 21.29 -2.26 -10.95
CA PRO A 186 21.96 -3.42 -10.35
C PRO A 186 21.68 -3.61 -8.86
N TYR A 187 20.93 -2.71 -8.24
CA TYR A 187 20.60 -2.77 -6.82
C TYR A 187 19.10 -2.97 -6.63
N TYR A 188 18.75 -3.79 -5.64
CA TYR A 188 17.37 -3.97 -5.24
C TYR A 188 16.78 -2.68 -4.66
N ILE A 189 15.57 -2.33 -5.09
CA ILE A 189 14.82 -1.14 -4.63
C ILE A 189 13.60 -1.54 -3.80
N SER A 190 12.73 -2.41 -4.32
CA SER A 190 11.48 -2.79 -3.66
C SER A 190 10.78 -3.97 -4.34
N LYS A 191 9.74 -4.49 -3.68
CA LYS A 191 8.64 -5.30 -4.25
C LYS A 191 7.26 -4.77 -3.84
N LEU A 192 7.21 -3.57 -3.26
CA LEU A 192 6.05 -3.02 -2.55
C LEU A 192 5.41 -1.81 -3.25
N TRP A 193 5.72 -1.58 -4.53
CA TRP A 193 5.10 -0.49 -5.30
C TRP A 193 3.57 -0.61 -5.34
N ALA A 194 2.91 0.55 -5.45
CA ALA A 194 1.48 0.57 -5.71
C ALA A 194 1.17 -0.04 -7.09
N ASP A 195 -0.08 -0.46 -7.25
CA ASP A 195 -0.62 -0.88 -8.55
C ASP A 195 -0.42 0.24 -9.61
N PRO A 196 -0.09 -0.10 -10.88
CA PRO A 196 0.27 0.88 -11.89
C PRO A 196 -0.91 1.72 -12.41
N SER A 197 -2.16 1.41 -12.07
CA SER A 197 -3.35 2.06 -12.67
C SER A 197 -3.33 3.59 -12.58
N ARG A 198 -2.91 4.15 -11.44
CA ARG A 198 -2.81 5.61 -11.30
C ARG A 198 -1.79 6.21 -12.25
N ILE A 199 -0.59 5.62 -12.35
CA ILE A 199 0.44 6.15 -13.25
C ILE A 199 0.07 5.96 -14.71
N GLU A 200 -0.59 4.85 -15.04
CA GLU A 200 -1.11 4.58 -16.38
C GLU A 200 -2.13 5.63 -16.80
N GLN A 201 -3.12 5.93 -15.95
CA GLN A 201 -4.12 6.94 -16.26
C GLN A 201 -3.52 8.34 -16.36
N ILE A 202 -2.62 8.70 -15.45
CA ILE A 202 -1.91 9.99 -15.52
C ILE A 202 -1.15 10.10 -16.85
N ASN A 203 -0.42 9.07 -17.25
CA ASN A 203 0.32 9.08 -18.52
C ASN A 203 -0.63 9.13 -19.72
N ARG A 204 -1.71 8.32 -19.74
CA ARG A 204 -2.72 8.34 -20.80
C ARG A 204 -3.30 9.74 -21.01
N ARG A 205 -3.59 10.45 -19.92
CA ARG A 205 -4.08 11.84 -19.96
C ARG A 205 -3.01 12.83 -20.42
N LEU A 206 -1.76 12.69 -19.98
CA LEU A 206 -0.67 13.61 -20.34
C LEU A 206 -0.17 13.40 -21.78
N ASP A 207 -0.07 12.16 -22.24
CA ASP A 207 0.37 11.80 -23.59
C ASP A 207 -0.61 12.30 -24.67
N SER A 208 -1.90 12.42 -24.34
CA SER A 208 -2.95 12.90 -25.25
C SER A 208 -3.24 14.41 -25.13
N MET A 209 -2.50 15.13 -24.29
CA MET A 209 -2.83 16.50 -23.93
C MET A 209 -1.86 17.52 -24.54
N ASP A 210 -2.38 18.34 -25.45
CA ASP A 210 -1.69 19.55 -25.89
C ASP A 210 -1.95 20.73 -24.94
N ASN A 211 -1.03 21.70 -24.89
CA ASN A 211 -1.17 22.95 -24.13
C ASN A 211 -1.62 22.70 -22.67
N MET A 212 -0.76 22.07 -21.87
CA MET A 212 -1.01 21.69 -20.46
C MET A 212 -1.21 22.93 -19.57
N THR A 213 -2.43 23.46 -19.52
CA THR A 213 -2.81 24.56 -18.62
C THR A 213 -2.98 24.07 -17.18
N VAL A 214 -3.00 25.01 -16.22
CA VAL A 214 -3.28 24.71 -14.81
C VAL A 214 -4.61 23.97 -14.64
N GLU A 215 -5.67 24.39 -15.34
CA GLU A 215 -6.99 23.75 -15.25
C GLU A 215 -6.96 22.31 -15.80
N LYS A 216 -6.24 22.07 -16.90
CA LYS A 216 -6.07 20.71 -17.41
C LYS A 216 -5.30 19.84 -16.41
N MET A 217 -4.25 20.35 -15.78
CA MET A 217 -3.51 19.61 -14.76
C MET A 217 -4.35 19.27 -13.53
N LYS A 218 -5.24 20.18 -13.08
CA LYS A 218 -6.22 19.88 -12.04
C LYS A 218 -7.13 18.71 -12.45
N SER A 219 -7.60 18.71 -13.70
CA SER A 219 -8.45 17.62 -14.20
C SER A 219 -7.74 16.26 -14.31
N VAL A 220 -6.40 16.23 -14.41
CA VAL A 220 -5.62 14.99 -14.33
C VAL A 220 -5.54 14.49 -12.88
N GLN A 221 -5.35 15.39 -11.93
CA GLN A 221 -5.28 15.03 -10.50
C GLN A 221 -6.63 14.57 -9.95
N LEU A 222 -7.74 15.12 -10.48
CA LEU A 222 -9.11 14.80 -10.07
C LEU A 222 -9.75 13.68 -10.90
N ASP A 223 -9.01 13.05 -11.80
CA ASP A 223 -9.51 11.97 -12.64
C ASP A 223 -9.88 10.73 -11.79
N GLN A 224 -11.07 10.19 -12.02
CA GLN A 224 -11.65 9.05 -11.29
C GLN A 224 -11.70 7.77 -12.14
N THR A 225 -10.99 7.73 -13.27
CA THR A 225 -10.92 6.54 -14.12
C THR A 225 -9.91 5.55 -13.55
N SER A 226 -10.32 4.29 -13.41
CA SER A 226 -9.47 3.19 -12.96
C SER A 226 -9.10 2.25 -14.13
N PRO A 227 -7.86 2.26 -14.62
CA PRO A 227 -7.38 1.25 -15.56
C PRO A 227 -7.45 -0.19 -15.04
N PHE A 228 -7.36 -0.41 -13.72
CA PHE A 228 -7.57 -1.73 -13.13
C PHE A 228 -8.99 -2.23 -13.41
N ASP A 229 -10.00 -1.38 -13.21
CA ASP A 229 -11.40 -1.75 -13.36
C ASP A 229 -11.68 -2.05 -14.84
N GLN A 230 -11.19 -1.21 -15.75
CA GLN A 230 -11.28 -1.43 -17.20
C GLN A 230 -10.63 -2.76 -17.63
N GLU A 231 -9.50 -3.14 -17.02
CA GLU A 231 -8.82 -4.41 -17.29
C GLU A 231 -9.61 -5.63 -16.77
N VAL A 232 -10.22 -5.50 -15.59
CA VAL A 232 -10.84 -6.63 -14.88
C VAL A 232 -12.30 -6.86 -15.28
N LEU A 233 -13.03 -5.80 -15.65
CA LEU A 233 -14.45 -5.86 -16.00
C LEU A 233 -14.81 -6.99 -16.99
N PRO A 234 -14.03 -7.24 -18.06
CA PRO A 234 -14.31 -8.33 -18.97
C PRO A 234 -14.34 -9.71 -18.33
N TYR A 235 -13.45 -9.98 -17.37
CA TYR A 235 -13.44 -11.24 -16.66
C TYR A 235 -14.68 -11.43 -15.80
N ILE A 236 -15.23 -10.33 -15.25
CA ILE A 236 -16.44 -10.36 -14.44
C ILE A 236 -17.66 -10.61 -15.32
N TRP A 237 -17.92 -9.78 -16.32
CA TRP A 237 -19.18 -9.91 -17.06
C TRP A 237 -19.25 -11.16 -17.96
N LEU A 238 -18.11 -11.82 -18.25
CA LEU A 238 -18.07 -13.06 -19.01
C LEU A 238 -18.55 -14.27 -18.20
N THR A 239 -18.75 -14.13 -16.88
CA THR A 239 -19.32 -15.18 -16.04
C THR A 239 -20.84 -15.18 -16.00
N GLU A 240 -21.49 -14.22 -16.68
CA GLU A 240 -22.94 -14.23 -16.86
C GLU A 240 -23.36 -15.44 -17.71
N THR A 241 -24.33 -16.19 -17.20
CA THR A 241 -24.85 -17.42 -17.82
C THR A 241 -26.09 -17.18 -18.67
N GLY A 242 -26.79 -16.08 -18.45
CA GLY A 242 -28.09 -15.76 -19.03
C GLY A 242 -29.29 -16.24 -18.20
N GLU A 243 -29.04 -16.99 -17.12
CA GLU A 243 -30.07 -17.46 -16.18
C GLU A 243 -30.31 -16.47 -15.03
N GLU A 244 -29.50 -15.42 -14.92
CA GLU A 244 -29.60 -14.40 -13.88
C GLU A 244 -30.93 -13.65 -13.98
N THR A 245 -31.50 -13.33 -12.81
CA THR A 245 -32.76 -12.58 -12.71
C THR A 245 -32.64 -11.42 -11.72
N GLY A 246 -33.66 -10.57 -11.65
CA GLY A 246 -33.72 -9.48 -10.67
C GLY A 246 -32.54 -8.51 -10.77
N ASN A 247 -31.98 -8.12 -9.63
CA ASN A 247 -30.85 -7.19 -9.57
C ASN A 247 -29.52 -7.82 -10.02
N LEU A 248 -29.37 -9.15 -9.95
CA LEU A 248 -28.18 -9.82 -10.46
C LEU A 248 -28.02 -9.63 -11.96
N LYS A 249 -29.11 -9.82 -12.72
CA LYS A 249 -29.11 -9.53 -14.17
C LYS A 249 -28.78 -8.07 -14.47
N LYS A 250 -29.42 -7.14 -13.76
CA LYS A 250 -29.18 -5.70 -13.95
C LYS A 250 -27.74 -5.32 -13.62
N ALA A 251 -27.14 -5.94 -12.61
CA ALA A 251 -25.75 -5.70 -12.24
C ALA A 251 -24.80 -6.07 -13.39
N TYR A 252 -24.98 -7.24 -14.01
CA TYR A 252 -24.23 -7.60 -15.21
C TYR A 252 -24.48 -6.63 -16.38
N GLU A 253 -25.72 -6.19 -16.60
CA GLU A 253 -26.03 -5.16 -17.62
C GLU A 253 -25.29 -3.84 -17.36
N PHE A 254 -25.23 -3.38 -16.11
CA PHE A 254 -24.47 -2.19 -15.72
C PHE A 254 -22.97 -2.38 -15.92
N LEU A 255 -22.41 -3.49 -15.43
CA LEU A 255 -20.97 -3.76 -15.53
C LEU A 255 -20.52 -3.80 -16.99
N LYS A 256 -21.31 -4.38 -17.91
CA LYS A 256 -21.00 -4.46 -19.35
C LYS A 256 -20.83 -3.12 -20.06
N VAL A 257 -21.52 -2.08 -19.60
CA VAL A 257 -21.49 -0.76 -20.22
C VAL A 257 -20.76 0.28 -19.40
N TRP A 258 -20.36 -0.05 -18.16
CA TRP A 258 -19.62 0.84 -17.30
C TRP A 258 -18.21 1.07 -17.86
N ASP A 259 -17.78 2.33 -17.82
CA ASP A 259 -16.55 2.81 -18.43
C ASP A 259 -15.34 2.78 -17.48
N GLY A 260 -15.52 2.29 -16.24
CA GLY A 260 -14.49 2.29 -15.21
C GLY A 260 -14.26 3.66 -14.56
N VAL A 261 -15.21 4.61 -14.72
CA VAL A 261 -15.18 5.91 -14.01
C VAL A 261 -15.93 5.80 -12.68
N GLU A 262 -15.18 6.03 -11.59
CA GLU A 262 -15.62 5.91 -10.21
C GLU A 262 -16.27 7.22 -9.71
N ASP A 263 -17.22 7.77 -10.47
CA ASP A 263 -17.96 8.98 -10.06
C ASP A 263 -18.84 8.71 -8.83
N VAL A 264 -19.11 9.75 -8.04
CA VAL A 264 -19.97 9.68 -6.85
C VAL A 264 -21.37 9.12 -7.14
N ASN A 265 -21.89 9.25 -8.35
CA ASN A 265 -23.21 8.76 -8.74
C ASN A 265 -23.16 7.47 -9.57
N SER A 266 -22.00 6.81 -9.67
CA SER A 266 -21.82 5.60 -10.45
C SER A 266 -22.37 4.37 -9.71
N GLU A 267 -23.39 3.72 -10.31
CA GLU A 267 -23.85 2.39 -9.93
C GLU A 267 -22.79 1.32 -10.21
N GLY A 268 -22.17 1.41 -11.40
CA GLY A 268 -21.16 0.45 -11.85
C GLY A 268 -19.98 0.37 -10.89
N ALA A 269 -19.53 1.52 -10.38
CA ALA A 269 -18.43 1.57 -9.41
C ALA A 269 -18.80 0.90 -8.08
N LEU A 270 -20.00 1.15 -7.54
CA LEU A 270 -20.43 0.50 -6.29
C LEU A 270 -20.55 -1.01 -6.45
N ILE A 271 -21.18 -1.46 -7.54
CA ILE A 271 -21.33 -2.89 -7.85
C ILE A 271 -19.97 -3.55 -8.04
N PHE A 272 -19.07 -2.91 -8.79
CA PHE A 272 -17.72 -3.41 -9.01
C PHE A 272 -16.93 -3.54 -7.71
N HIS A 273 -16.89 -2.51 -6.87
CA HIS A 273 -16.13 -2.55 -5.63
C HIS A 273 -16.71 -3.53 -4.61
N ALA A 274 -18.03 -3.69 -4.55
CA ALA A 274 -18.68 -4.75 -3.76
C ALA A 274 -18.33 -6.15 -4.30
N THR A 275 -18.31 -6.33 -5.62
CA THR A 275 -17.90 -7.58 -6.27
C THR A 275 -16.44 -7.90 -5.94
N MET A 276 -15.54 -6.93 -6.05
CA MET A 276 -14.12 -7.10 -5.75
C MET A 276 -13.87 -7.44 -4.28
N ARG A 277 -14.65 -6.85 -3.36
CA ARG A 277 -14.61 -7.19 -1.94
C ARG A 277 -15.03 -8.64 -1.70
N ASN A 278 -16.16 -9.06 -2.25
CA ASN A 278 -16.64 -10.44 -2.13
C ASN A 278 -15.72 -11.44 -2.84
N LEU A 279 -15.07 -11.05 -3.93
CA LEU A 279 -14.04 -11.87 -4.60
C LEU A 279 -12.85 -12.16 -3.68
N VAL A 280 -12.38 -11.16 -2.93
CA VAL A 280 -11.32 -11.40 -1.94
C VAL A 280 -11.78 -12.32 -0.83
N LEU A 281 -13.03 -12.20 -0.38
CA LEU A 281 -13.59 -13.11 0.64
C LEU A 281 -13.72 -14.53 0.11
N ASN A 282 -14.20 -14.72 -1.12
CA ASN A 282 -14.42 -16.03 -1.72
C ASN A 282 -13.13 -16.69 -2.24
N LEU A 283 -12.04 -15.95 -2.47
CA LEU A 283 -10.74 -16.52 -2.84
C LEU A 283 -9.86 -16.87 -1.63
N TYR A 284 -9.94 -16.11 -0.54
CA TYR A 284 -8.95 -16.23 0.55
C TYR A 284 -9.59 -16.52 1.90
N GLY A 285 -10.92 -16.45 2.01
CA GLY A 285 -11.61 -16.44 3.29
C GLY A 285 -11.56 -17.78 4.01
N ASP A 286 -11.76 -18.87 3.27
CA ASP A 286 -11.81 -20.24 3.76
C ASP A 286 -10.46 -20.71 4.32
N GLU A 287 -9.35 -20.60 3.56
CA GLU A 287 -8.07 -21.09 4.09
C GLU A 287 -7.47 -20.13 5.12
N LEU A 288 -7.66 -18.81 5.00
CA LEU A 288 -7.23 -17.88 6.04
C LEU A 288 -8.04 -18.04 7.34
N ALA A 289 -9.32 -18.43 7.26
CA ALA A 289 -10.11 -18.74 8.45
C ALA A 289 -9.53 -19.93 9.22
N LEU A 290 -8.91 -20.92 8.55
CA LEU A 290 -8.22 -22.03 9.23
C LEU A 290 -7.00 -21.58 10.04
N LEU A 291 -6.36 -20.47 9.65
CA LEU A 291 -5.22 -19.89 10.38
C LEU A 291 -5.68 -19.08 11.60
N GLY A 292 -6.92 -18.57 11.57
CA GLY A 292 -7.58 -17.84 12.64
C GLY A 292 -8.19 -16.51 12.17
N GLN A 293 -9.12 -15.98 12.97
CA GLN A 293 -9.97 -14.84 12.59
C GLN A 293 -9.20 -13.57 12.15
N ASN A 294 -8.01 -13.34 12.69
CA ASN A 294 -7.25 -12.11 12.40
C ASN A 294 -6.42 -12.18 11.11
N TYR A 295 -6.29 -13.35 10.48
CA TYR A 295 -5.41 -13.51 9.30
C TYR A 295 -6.01 -12.93 8.03
N LEU A 296 -7.32 -13.08 7.84
CA LEU A 296 -8.03 -12.47 6.71
C LEU A 296 -7.94 -10.95 6.79
N GLU A 297 -8.20 -10.36 7.96
CA GLU A 297 -8.05 -8.92 8.21
C GLU A 297 -6.60 -8.45 7.99
N ALA A 298 -5.62 -9.20 8.49
CA ALA A 298 -4.21 -8.87 8.28
C ALA A 298 -3.84 -8.91 6.79
N TYR A 299 -4.31 -9.91 6.05
CA TYR A 299 -4.07 -10.05 4.62
C TYR A 299 -4.74 -8.93 3.81
N THR A 300 -6.01 -8.64 4.08
CA THR A 300 -6.74 -7.57 3.37
C THR A 300 -6.19 -6.18 3.68
N GLY A 301 -5.56 -6.00 4.84
CA GLY A 301 -4.76 -4.81 5.17
C GLY A 301 -3.52 -4.61 4.28
N LEU A 302 -3.00 -5.68 3.66
CA LEU A 302 -1.85 -5.63 2.74
C LEU A 302 -2.29 -5.29 1.30
N LYS A 303 -3.02 -4.18 1.13
CA LYS A 303 -3.72 -3.84 -0.12
C LYS A 303 -2.89 -4.00 -1.41
N TYR A 304 -1.60 -3.62 -1.42
CA TYR A 304 -0.77 -3.75 -2.63
C TYR A 304 -0.46 -5.20 -2.99
N LEU A 305 -0.32 -6.07 -1.98
CA LEU A 305 -0.11 -7.50 -2.21
C LEU A 305 -1.39 -8.14 -2.75
N VAL A 306 -2.52 -7.86 -2.10
CA VAL A 306 -3.84 -8.39 -2.46
C VAL A 306 -4.19 -8.02 -3.90
N HIS A 307 -4.12 -6.73 -4.24
CA HIS A 307 -4.45 -6.26 -5.59
C HIS A 307 -3.53 -6.84 -6.67
N ARG A 308 -2.23 -6.95 -6.39
CA ARG A 308 -1.28 -7.59 -7.32
C ARG A 308 -1.64 -9.05 -7.56
N LYS A 309 -2.01 -9.78 -6.50
CA LYS A 309 -2.37 -11.20 -6.60
C LYS A 309 -3.69 -11.41 -7.32
N ILE A 310 -4.70 -10.58 -7.06
CA ILE A 310 -5.93 -10.58 -7.84
C ILE A 310 -5.67 -10.36 -9.33
N ARG A 311 -4.86 -9.35 -9.69
CA ARG A 311 -4.50 -9.07 -11.08
C ARG A 311 -3.76 -10.24 -11.74
N GLU A 312 -2.89 -10.93 -10.99
CA GLU A 312 -2.20 -12.14 -11.44
C GLU A 312 -3.21 -13.28 -11.69
N ILE A 313 -4.14 -13.53 -10.76
CA ILE A 313 -5.18 -14.55 -10.87
C ILE A 313 -6.07 -14.33 -12.10
N PHE A 314 -6.54 -13.09 -12.35
CA PHE A 314 -7.31 -12.79 -13.56
C PHE A 314 -6.53 -13.07 -14.85
N LYS A 315 -5.21 -12.81 -14.86
CA LYS A 315 -4.37 -13.00 -16.05
C LYS A 315 -4.02 -14.46 -16.32
N THR A 316 -3.72 -15.22 -15.28
CA THR A 316 -3.28 -16.61 -15.42
C THR A 316 -4.45 -17.59 -15.42
N GLY A 317 -5.56 -17.25 -14.74
CA GLY A 317 -6.63 -18.18 -14.42
C GLY A 317 -6.22 -19.25 -13.40
N GLU A 318 -5.03 -19.13 -12.81
CA GLU A 318 -4.39 -20.18 -11.99
C GLU A 318 -4.01 -19.63 -10.63
N SER A 319 -4.48 -20.29 -9.57
CA SER A 319 -4.08 -20.08 -8.19
C SER A 319 -4.63 -21.22 -7.32
N SER A 320 -3.90 -21.59 -6.26
CA SER A 320 -4.41 -22.54 -5.27
C SER A 320 -5.59 -21.98 -4.47
N TRP A 321 -5.66 -20.65 -4.34
CA TRP A 321 -6.73 -19.89 -3.68
C TRP A 321 -8.05 -19.83 -4.46
N ILE A 322 -8.20 -20.62 -5.52
CA ILE A 322 -9.46 -20.68 -6.28
C ILE A 322 -10.36 -21.79 -5.71
N ASP A 323 -9.74 -22.84 -5.17
CA ASP A 323 -10.42 -24.01 -4.59
C ASP A 323 -11.04 -23.61 -3.25
N ASP A 324 -12.36 -23.68 -3.12
CA ASP A 324 -13.03 -23.53 -1.83
C ASP A 324 -12.88 -24.85 -1.06
N ILE A 325 -12.00 -24.86 -0.07
CA ILE A 325 -11.70 -26.10 0.66
C ILE A 325 -12.88 -26.64 1.48
N THR A 326 -13.99 -25.90 1.53
CA THR A 326 -15.24 -26.33 2.16
C THR A 326 -16.16 -27.14 1.25
N THR A 327 -15.83 -27.27 -0.05
CA THR A 327 -16.58 -28.05 -1.04
C THR A 327 -15.85 -29.36 -1.42
N PRO A 328 -15.79 -30.39 -0.55
CA PRO A 328 -14.85 -31.52 -0.65
C PRO A 328 -14.93 -32.41 -1.91
N ASN A 329 -15.93 -32.23 -2.77
CA ASN A 329 -16.12 -33.01 -4.00
C ASN A 329 -16.19 -32.14 -5.26
N HIS A 330 -15.81 -30.86 -5.16
CA HIS A 330 -15.76 -29.91 -6.26
C HIS A 330 -14.47 -29.11 -6.11
N VAL A 331 -13.89 -28.69 -7.23
CA VAL A 331 -12.79 -27.72 -7.23
C VAL A 331 -13.29 -26.61 -8.12
N GLU A 332 -13.52 -25.44 -7.54
CA GLU A 332 -14.09 -24.32 -8.25
C GLU A 332 -13.17 -23.86 -9.37
N THR A 333 -13.78 -23.38 -10.44
CA THR A 333 -13.11 -22.59 -11.45
C THR A 333 -13.11 -21.12 -11.04
N LEU A 334 -12.17 -20.34 -11.58
CA LEU A 334 -12.16 -18.89 -11.35
C LEU A 334 -13.49 -18.23 -11.75
N ASN A 335 -14.14 -18.72 -12.82
CA ASN A 335 -15.42 -18.20 -13.26
C ASN A 335 -16.56 -18.48 -12.26
N GLU A 336 -16.53 -19.65 -11.60
CA GLU A 336 -17.50 -19.97 -10.54
C GLU A 336 -17.31 -19.05 -9.34
N ILE A 337 -16.07 -18.83 -8.90
CA ILE A 337 -15.75 -17.91 -7.79
C ILE A 337 -16.15 -16.47 -8.14
N ILE A 338 -15.87 -16.00 -9.35
CA ILE A 338 -16.26 -14.65 -9.81
C ILE A 338 -17.79 -14.53 -9.83
N SER A 339 -18.51 -15.49 -10.43
CA SER A 339 -19.97 -15.44 -10.52
C SER A 339 -20.63 -15.45 -9.13
N LYS A 340 -20.12 -16.30 -8.23
CA LYS A 340 -20.52 -16.30 -6.82
C LYS A 340 -20.28 -14.94 -6.16
N SER A 341 -19.14 -14.32 -6.41
CA SER A 341 -18.76 -13.02 -5.83
C SER A 341 -19.63 -11.87 -6.33
N VAL A 342 -20.08 -11.90 -7.59
CA VAL A 342 -21.09 -10.95 -8.08
C VAL A 342 -22.41 -11.17 -7.33
N ALA A 343 -22.88 -12.41 -7.21
CA ALA A 343 -24.12 -12.72 -6.51
C ALA A 343 -24.10 -12.28 -5.04
N ASP A 344 -23.02 -12.59 -4.31
CA ASP A 344 -22.83 -12.19 -2.92
C ASP A 344 -22.80 -10.65 -2.78
N ALA A 345 -22.14 -9.95 -3.70
CA ALA A 345 -22.13 -8.50 -3.72
C ALA A 345 -23.52 -7.89 -3.92
N ILE A 346 -24.37 -8.49 -4.76
CA ILE A 346 -25.74 -8.01 -4.95
C ILE A 346 -26.55 -8.20 -3.68
N ILE A 347 -26.40 -9.33 -2.98
CA ILE A 347 -27.05 -9.56 -1.69
C ILE A 347 -26.60 -8.50 -0.67
N GLU A 348 -25.29 -8.26 -0.54
CA GLU A 348 -24.73 -7.23 0.35
C GLU A 348 -25.29 -5.83 0.06
N LEU A 349 -25.39 -5.48 -1.22
CA LEU A 349 -25.91 -4.17 -1.65
C LEU A 349 -27.42 -4.03 -1.42
N GLU A 350 -28.20 -5.10 -1.61
CA GLU A 350 -29.63 -5.11 -1.30
C GLU A 350 -29.88 -4.94 0.21
N GLU A 351 -29.06 -5.57 1.05
CA GLU A 351 -29.14 -5.42 2.51
C GLU A 351 -28.73 -4.02 2.98
N SER A 352 -27.69 -3.44 2.36
CA SER A 352 -27.09 -2.18 2.79
C SER A 352 -27.79 -0.93 2.23
N PHE A 353 -28.24 -0.98 0.98
CA PHE A 353 -28.79 0.17 0.24
C PHE A 353 -30.24 -0.06 -0.24
N GLY A 354 -30.81 -1.22 0.05
CA GLY A 354 -32.16 -1.61 -0.37
C GLY A 354 -32.22 -2.18 -1.79
N ILE A 355 -33.35 -2.79 -2.13
CA ILE A 355 -33.54 -3.54 -3.39
C ILE A 355 -33.60 -2.66 -4.65
N ASN A 356 -33.68 -1.34 -4.51
CA ASN A 356 -33.75 -0.44 -5.66
C ASN A 356 -32.34 -0.06 -6.13
N ILE A 357 -31.85 -0.75 -7.17
CA ILE A 357 -30.51 -0.54 -7.76
C ILE A 357 -30.21 0.91 -8.18
N SER A 358 -31.21 1.73 -8.49
CA SER A 358 -30.97 3.15 -8.83
C SER A 358 -30.44 3.98 -7.65
N ASN A 359 -30.59 3.47 -6.42
CA ASN A 359 -30.06 4.09 -5.20
C ASN A 359 -28.61 3.70 -4.93
N TRP A 360 -28.05 2.76 -5.68
CA TRP A 360 -26.71 2.24 -5.44
C TRP A 360 -25.69 3.21 -6.02
N LYS A 361 -25.32 4.24 -5.25
CA LYS A 361 -24.36 5.24 -5.70
C LYS A 361 -23.04 5.07 -4.98
N TRP A 362 -21.93 5.06 -5.71
CA TRP A 362 -20.60 4.93 -5.12
C TRP A 362 -20.36 5.90 -3.96
N GLY A 363 -20.74 7.17 -4.14
CA GLY A 363 -20.58 8.22 -3.12
C GLY A 363 -21.40 8.01 -1.84
N ASP A 364 -22.36 7.09 -1.83
CA ASP A 364 -23.16 6.76 -0.63
C ASP A 364 -22.46 5.70 0.23
N ALA A 365 -21.64 4.84 -0.40
CA ALA A 365 -20.73 3.93 0.29
C ALA A 365 -19.35 4.57 0.56
N HIS A 366 -18.95 5.53 -0.27
CA HIS A 366 -17.62 6.10 -0.28
C HIS A 366 -17.64 7.60 -0.01
N SER A 367 -17.19 7.97 1.19
CA SER A 367 -17.21 9.35 1.65
C SER A 367 -15.93 9.72 2.40
N LEU A 368 -15.60 11.01 2.35
CA LEU A 368 -14.52 11.61 3.12
C LEU A 368 -15.09 12.29 4.35
N THR A 369 -14.63 11.87 5.53
CA THR A 369 -14.88 12.58 6.79
C THR A 369 -13.54 13.00 7.36
N HIS A 370 -13.43 14.25 7.82
CA HIS A 370 -12.29 14.73 8.59
C HIS A 370 -12.62 14.61 10.09
N PRO A 371 -12.19 13.53 10.77
CA PRO A 371 -12.54 13.31 12.16
C PRO A 371 -11.76 14.25 13.08
N HIS A 372 -12.45 14.85 14.05
CA HIS A 372 -11.79 15.62 15.09
C HIS A 372 -11.28 14.71 16.21
N MET A 373 -10.08 14.94 16.76
CA MET A 373 -9.53 14.05 17.80
C MET A 373 -10.42 13.91 19.05
N LEU A 374 -11.20 14.95 19.38
CA LEU A 374 -12.15 14.95 20.49
C LEU A 374 -13.49 14.27 20.19
N SER A 375 -13.83 14.00 18.93
CA SER A 375 -15.07 13.27 18.60
C SER A 375 -15.06 11.83 19.12
N LYS A 376 -13.89 11.30 19.49
CA LYS A 376 -13.77 10.02 20.22
C LYS A 376 -14.52 10.03 21.56
N VAL A 377 -14.79 11.20 22.14
CA VAL A 377 -15.62 11.33 23.34
C VAL A 377 -17.05 11.63 22.90
N LYS A 378 -17.94 10.63 22.99
CA LYS A 378 -19.34 10.72 22.50
C LYS A 378 -20.10 11.97 22.94
N LEU A 379 -19.89 12.44 24.18
CA LEU A 379 -20.54 13.67 24.67
C LEU A 379 -20.04 14.93 23.95
N LEU A 380 -18.74 15.01 23.66
CA LEU A 380 -18.17 16.15 22.93
C LEU A 380 -18.58 16.12 21.46
N ASP A 381 -18.60 14.92 20.86
CA ASP A 381 -19.08 14.74 19.49
C ASP A 381 -20.55 15.15 19.37
N TRP A 382 -21.40 14.67 20.28
CA TRP A 382 -22.82 15.03 20.31
C TRP A 382 -23.07 16.53 20.50
N LEU A 383 -22.28 17.19 21.36
CA LEU A 383 -22.49 18.61 21.68
C LEU A 383 -21.96 19.56 20.59
N PHE A 384 -20.88 19.19 19.92
CA PHE A 384 -20.12 20.11 19.06
C PHE A 384 -20.05 19.69 17.59
N ASP A 385 -20.41 18.44 17.25
CA ASP A 385 -20.36 17.88 15.90
C ASP A 385 -19.07 18.28 15.15
N LEU A 386 -17.94 17.97 15.78
CA LEU A 386 -16.63 18.52 15.38
C LEU A 386 -16.08 17.90 14.10
N ASN A 387 -16.69 16.83 13.61
CA ASN A 387 -16.27 16.18 12.37
C ASN A 387 -16.70 17.04 11.19
N VAL A 388 -15.89 17.09 10.14
CA VAL A 388 -16.24 17.79 8.90
C VAL A 388 -16.52 16.76 7.82
N GLY A 389 -17.78 16.67 7.37
CA GLY A 389 -18.28 15.63 6.47
C GLY A 389 -19.48 14.88 7.09
N PRO A 390 -19.85 13.71 6.55
CA PRO A 390 -19.25 13.02 5.40
C PRO A 390 -19.52 13.75 4.08
N PHE A 391 -18.50 13.85 3.22
CA PHE A 391 -18.64 14.31 1.84
C PHE A 391 -18.57 13.12 0.89
N ARG A 392 -19.60 12.92 0.07
CA ARG A 392 -19.60 11.91 -1.01
C ARG A 392 -18.35 12.11 -1.87
N SER A 393 -17.57 11.05 -2.09
CA SER A 393 -16.31 11.12 -2.84
C SER A 393 -16.27 10.03 -3.91
N GLY A 394 -15.80 10.38 -5.10
CA GLY A 394 -15.50 9.38 -6.12
C GLY A 394 -14.04 8.91 -6.01
N GLY A 395 -13.63 8.09 -6.98
CA GLY A 395 -12.30 7.49 -7.05
C GLY A 395 -12.11 6.31 -6.10
N SER A 396 -10.93 5.71 -6.18
CA SER A 396 -10.44 4.60 -5.35
C SER A 396 -8.91 4.67 -5.22
N ASP A 397 -8.26 3.63 -4.70
CA ASP A 397 -6.79 3.57 -4.71
C ASP A 397 -6.18 3.32 -6.10
N LYS A 398 -7.02 3.12 -7.14
CA LYS A 398 -6.64 2.85 -8.54
C LYS A 398 -6.75 4.03 -9.48
N SER A 399 -7.52 5.05 -9.14
CA SER A 399 -7.66 6.26 -9.95
C SER A 399 -6.80 7.42 -9.44
N PRO A 400 -6.41 8.39 -10.30
CA PRO A 400 -5.56 9.52 -9.89
C PRO A 400 -6.09 10.32 -8.70
N ASN A 401 -7.41 10.54 -8.65
CA ASN A 401 -8.12 11.02 -7.47
C ASN A 401 -8.19 9.88 -6.44
N ALA A 402 -7.10 9.73 -5.69
CA ALA A 402 -6.85 8.55 -4.87
C ALA A 402 -7.70 8.50 -3.57
N GLY A 403 -8.99 8.22 -3.72
CA GLY A 403 -9.94 7.96 -2.63
C GLY A 403 -9.82 6.53 -2.11
N GLY A 404 -8.68 6.15 -1.54
CA GLY A 404 -8.51 4.79 -1.00
C GLY A 404 -9.33 4.56 0.27
N TYR A 405 -9.98 3.40 0.37
CA TYR A 405 -10.75 2.96 1.54
C TYR A 405 -10.17 1.67 2.15
N SER A 406 -10.55 1.34 3.38
CA SER A 406 -10.20 0.07 4.03
C SER A 406 -11.07 -1.07 3.51
N PHE A 407 -10.55 -2.29 3.53
CA PHE A 407 -11.34 -3.47 3.16
C PHE A 407 -12.51 -3.72 4.13
N ASN A 408 -12.30 -3.39 5.40
CA ASN A 408 -13.26 -3.51 6.49
C ASN A 408 -14.12 -2.25 6.63
#